data_AF-E6RGA7-F1
#
_entry.id   AF-E6RGA7-F1
#
_cell.length_a   1.000
_cell.length_b   1.000
_cell.length_c   1.000
_cell.angle_alpha   90.00
_cell.angle_beta   90.00
_cell.angle_gamma   90.00
#
_symmetry.space_group_name_H-M   'P 1'
#
loop_
_entity.id
_entity.type
_entity.pdbx_description
1 polymer ?
#
loop_
_entity_poly.entity_id
_entity_poly.type
_entity_poly.pdbx_seq_one_letter_code
_entity_poly.pdbx_strand_id
1 'polypeptide(L)'
;MAVLVEAITVITRLSSIESHFQGGLDAFHALLPNASSCADAHLIRVGFMTPQDTQQFVDQLVAGGLRLFDGQHFVDVAVVDQINGPTAPTPWLNIYQITEDRIQFAALAGTDPGELVVPTAWTVEESLYRTGSFAQERQD
;
A
#
# COMPACT_ATOMS: atom_id res chain seq x y z
N MET A 1 -7.93 1.23 -12.44
CA MET A 1 -7.81 2.22 -11.37
C MET A 1 -6.45 2.00 -10.70
N ALA A 2 -5.90 3.01 -10.05
CA ALA A 2 -4.62 2.90 -9.35
C ALA A 2 -4.69 3.60 -7.99
N VAL A 3 -4.20 2.93 -6.95
CA VAL A 3 -4.22 3.45 -5.58
C VAL A 3 -2.95 4.24 -5.27
N LEU A 4 -3.07 5.34 -4.53
CA LEU A 4 -1.95 6.21 -4.14
C LEU A 4 -0.88 5.44 -3.34
N VAL A 5 0.39 5.70 -3.62
CA VAL A 5 1.54 5.29 -2.81
C VAL A 5 2.13 6.53 -2.13
N GLU A 6 2.11 6.56 -0.80
CA GLU A 6 2.63 7.67 0.00
C GLU A 6 3.21 7.15 1.32
N ALA A 7 4.33 7.74 1.75
CA ALA A 7 5.19 7.22 2.83
C ALA A 7 5.55 5.74 2.63
N ILE A 8 5.32 4.91 3.64
CA ILE A 8 5.41 3.45 3.56
C ILE A 8 3.98 2.95 3.39
N THR A 9 3.68 2.39 2.22
CA THR A 9 2.34 1.91 1.87
C THR A 9 2.30 0.39 1.86
N VAL A 10 1.36 -0.20 2.61
CA VAL A 10 1.01 -1.61 2.53
C VAL A 10 -0.14 -1.77 1.54
N ILE A 11 0.09 -2.54 0.47
CA ILE A 11 -0.90 -2.81 -0.59
C ILE A 11 -1.28 -4.29 -0.52
N THR A 12 -2.58 -4.57 -0.49
CA THR A 12 -3.11 -5.93 -0.40
C THR A 12 -4.06 -6.21 -1.56
N ARG A 13 -3.97 -7.41 -2.15
CA ARG A 13 -4.92 -7.88 -3.18
C ARG A 13 -6.27 -8.19 -2.52
N LEU A 14 -7.34 -7.55 -2.99
CA LEU A 14 -8.70 -7.80 -2.48
C LEU A 14 -9.11 -9.27 -2.66
N SER A 15 -8.78 -9.87 -3.81
CA SER A 15 -9.06 -11.29 -4.05
C SER A 15 -8.36 -12.23 -3.07
N SER A 16 -7.19 -11.85 -2.55
CA SER A 16 -6.50 -12.61 -1.51
C SER A 16 -7.19 -12.43 -0.15
N ILE A 17 -7.69 -11.24 0.16
CA ILE A 17 -8.47 -11.01 1.38
C ILE A 17 -9.72 -11.90 1.38
N GLU A 18 -10.48 -11.89 0.29
CA GLU A 18 -11.70 -12.68 0.15
C GLU A 18 -11.45 -14.18 0.25
N SER A 19 -10.33 -14.66 -0.31
CA SER A 19 -10.04 -16.09 -0.43
C SER A 19 -9.30 -16.68 0.77
N HIS A 20 -8.51 -15.86 1.47
CA HIS A 20 -7.52 -16.36 2.44
C HIS A 20 -7.58 -15.68 3.80
N PHE A 21 -8.14 -14.46 3.90
CA PHE A 21 -8.19 -13.77 5.18
C PHE A 21 -9.30 -14.32 6.06
N GLN A 22 -8.97 -14.68 7.30
CA GLN A 22 -9.94 -15.17 8.26
C GLN A 22 -10.98 -14.10 8.56
N GLY A 23 -12.24 -14.39 8.24
CA GLY A 23 -13.35 -13.43 8.38
C GLY A 23 -13.51 -12.48 7.19
N GLY A 24 -12.71 -12.66 6.12
CA GLY A 24 -12.85 -11.95 4.86
C GLY A 24 -12.69 -10.43 4.97
N LEU A 25 -13.36 -9.70 4.09
CA LEU A 25 -13.22 -8.26 3.96
C LEU A 25 -13.66 -7.49 5.21
N ASP A 26 -14.72 -7.93 5.89
CA ASP A 26 -15.22 -7.28 7.11
C ASP A 26 -14.19 -7.33 8.25
N ALA A 27 -13.56 -8.49 8.45
CA ALA A 27 -12.50 -8.65 9.44
C ALA A 27 -11.25 -7.85 9.06
N PHE A 28 -10.91 -7.79 7.77
CA PHE A 28 -9.82 -6.94 7.29
C PHE A 28 -10.08 -5.46 7.58
N HIS A 29 -11.28 -4.95 7.27
CA HIS A 29 -11.65 -3.56 7.54
C HIS A 29 -11.59 -3.22 9.04
N ALA A 30 -11.95 -4.16 9.91
CA ALA A 30 -11.87 -3.98 11.36
C ALA A 30 -10.42 -3.84 11.89
N LEU A 31 -9.40 -4.23 11.11
CA LEU A 31 -7.98 -4.08 11.46
C LEU A 31 -7.35 -2.79 10.96
N LEU A 32 -8.06 -1.99 10.15
CA LEU A 32 -7.49 -0.76 9.60
C LEU A 32 -7.09 0.19 10.75
N PRO A 33 -5.80 0.52 10.91
CA PRO A 33 -5.32 1.23 12.09
C PRO A 33 -5.51 2.74 12.01
N ASN A 34 -5.88 3.26 10.84
CA ASN A 34 -6.00 4.69 10.58
C ASN A 34 -6.90 4.95 9.34
N ALA A 35 -7.19 6.22 9.07
CA ALA A 35 -8.05 6.65 7.95
C ALA A 35 -7.31 6.83 6.61
N SER A 36 -6.07 6.33 6.47
CA SER A 36 -5.28 6.49 5.24
C SER A 36 -5.62 5.43 4.17
N SER A 37 -6.61 4.56 4.42
CA SER A 37 -6.96 3.52 3.48
C SER A 37 -7.71 4.06 2.27
N CYS A 38 -7.37 3.56 1.08
CA CYS A 38 -8.21 3.67 -0.11
C CYS A 38 -8.13 2.37 -0.92
N ALA A 39 -9.12 2.13 -1.76
CA ALA A 39 -9.22 0.89 -2.53
C ALA A 39 -9.79 1.14 -3.91
N ASP A 40 -9.36 0.32 -4.86
CA ASP A 40 -10.02 0.16 -6.15
C ASP A 40 -10.69 -1.22 -6.27
N ALA A 41 -11.00 -1.68 -7.48
CA ALA A 41 -11.63 -2.97 -7.72
C ALA A 41 -10.72 -4.20 -7.44
N HIS A 42 -9.43 -4.00 -7.23
CA HIS A 42 -8.42 -5.07 -7.13
C HIS A 42 -7.53 -4.96 -5.90
N LEU A 43 -7.24 -3.75 -5.46
CA LEU A 43 -6.25 -3.43 -4.45
C LEU A 43 -6.86 -2.56 -3.35
N ILE A 44 -6.44 -2.81 -2.12
CA ILE A 44 -6.61 -1.89 -0.99
C ILE A 44 -5.24 -1.51 -0.45
N ARG A 45 -5.04 -0.23 -0.13
CA ARG A 45 -3.78 0.27 0.46
C ARG A 45 -4.00 0.91 1.80
N VAL A 46 -2.97 0.90 2.65
CA VAL A 46 -2.88 1.65 3.92
C VAL A 46 -1.49 2.27 4.04
N GLY A 47 -1.42 3.56 4.39
CA GLY A 47 -0.17 4.30 4.55
C GLY A 47 0.28 4.40 6.02
N PHE A 48 1.60 4.43 6.21
CA PHE A 48 2.27 4.49 7.50
C PHE A 48 3.48 5.42 7.45
N MET A 49 3.73 6.14 8.55
CA MET A 49 4.88 7.03 8.68
C MET A 49 6.14 6.32 9.17
N THR A 50 6.00 5.12 9.77
CA THR A 50 7.10 4.40 10.41
C THR A 50 7.19 2.94 9.94
N PRO A 51 8.39 2.37 9.82
CA PRO A 51 8.57 0.94 9.54
C PRO A 51 7.95 0.04 10.62
N GLN A 52 7.94 0.49 11.88
CA GLN A 52 7.45 -0.27 13.02
C GLN A 52 5.94 -0.48 12.92
N ASP A 53 5.17 0.58 12.66
CA ASP A 53 3.71 0.47 12.48
C ASP A 53 3.37 -0.35 11.23
N THR A 54 4.17 -0.19 10.17
CA THR A 54 4.06 -0.99 8.95
C THR A 54 4.22 -2.48 9.24
N GLN A 55 5.28 -2.86 9.97
CA GLN A 55 5.55 -4.25 10.32
C GLN A 55 4.44 -4.83 11.18
N GLN A 56 3.96 -4.10 12.19
CA GLN A 56 2.86 -4.55 13.05
C GLN A 56 1.59 -4.85 12.25
N PHE A 57 1.25 -3.98 11.28
CA PHE A 57 0.10 -4.22 10.43
C PHE A 57 0.31 -5.44 9.52
N VAL A 58 1.48 -5.57 8.90
CA VAL A 58 1.82 -6.75 8.07
C VAL A 58 1.75 -8.05 8.89
N ASP A 59 2.23 -8.05 10.13
CA ASP A 59 2.16 -9.21 11.01
C ASP A 59 0.71 -9.61 11.30
N GLN A 60 -0.20 -8.64 11.49
CA GLN A 60 -1.63 -8.90 11.65
C GLN A 60 -2.25 -9.50 10.37
N LEU A 61 -1.86 -9.00 9.19
CA LEU A 61 -2.31 -9.54 7.91
C LEU A 61 -1.88 -10.99 7.71
N VAL A 62 -0.63 -11.31 8.06
CA VAL A 62 -0.08 -12.68 7.98
C VAL A 62 -0.75 -13.58 9.01
N ALA A 63 -0.93 -13.12 10.25
CA ALA A 63 -1.63 -13.86 11.29
C ALA A 63 -3.08 -14.18 10.91
N GLY A 64 -3.73 -13.30 10.13
CA GLY A 64 -5.07 -13.53 9.59
C GLY A 64 -5.11 -14.38 8.32
N GLY A 65 -3.98 -14.85 7.79
CA GLY A 65 -3.92 -15.87 6.73
C GLY A 65 -3.37 -15.40 5.38
N LEU A 66 -3.00 -14.12 5.23
CA LEU A 66 -2.34 -13.65 4.00
C LEU A 66 -0.87 -14.08 3.95
N ARG A 67 -0.35 -14.28 2.74
CA ARG A 67 1.07 -14.55 2.54
C ARG A 67 1.79 -13.29 2.11
N LEU A 68 2.84 -12.96 2.86
CA LEU A 68 3.71 -11.85 2.51
C LEU A 68 4.66 -12.23 1.36
N PHE A 69 5.50 -13.25 1.54
CA PHE A 69 6.63 -13.53 0.65
C PHE A 69 6.78 -15.04 0.39
N ASP A 70 7.10 -15.43 -0.85
CA ASP A 70 7.31 -16.84 -1.24
C ASP A 70 8.79 -17.27 -1.30
N GLY A 71 9.70 -16.37 -0.92
CA GLY A 71 11.15 -16.55 -1.05
C GLY A 71 11.75 -15.81 -2.24
N GLN A 72 10.94 -15.32 -3.17
CA GLN A 72 11.38 -14.51 -4.31
C GLN A 72 10.56 -13.23 -4.49
N HIS A 73 9.24 -13.29 -4.27
CA HIS A 73 8.32 -12.20 -4.55
C HIS A 73 7.31 -11.98 -3.44
N PHE A 74 6.79 -10.76 -3.34
CA PHE A 74 5.57 -10.49 -2.58
C PHE A 74 4.38 -11.23 -3.19
N VAL A 75 3.52 -11.81 -2.34
CA VAL A 75 2.44 -12.72 -2.77
C VAL A 75 1.07 -12.04 -2.69
N ASP A 76 0.51 -11.89 -1.48
CA ASP A 76 -0.82 -11.30 -1.27
C ASP A 76 -0.73 -9.83 -0.82
N VAL A 77 0.38 -9.49 -0.16
CA VAL A 77 0.66 -8.18 0.43
C VAL A 77 2.01 -7.70 -0.09
N ALA A 78 2.10 -6.42 -0.46
CA ALA A 78 3.34 -5.74 -0.81
C ALA A 78 3.56 -4.52 0.08
N VAL A 79 4.82 -4.28 0.46
CA VAL A 79 5.26 -3.04 1.09
C VAL A 79 5.95 -2.19 0.04
N VAL A 80 5.50 -0.95 -0.11
CA VAL A 80 5.98 -0.02 -1.12
C VAL A 80 6.42 1.26 -0.43
N ASP A 81 7.68 1.63 -0.64
CA ASP A 81 8.21 2.93 -0.25
C ASP A 81 7.96 3.93 -1.37
N GLN A 82 7.43 5.10 -1.05
CA GLN A 82 7.10 6.13 -2.05
C GLN A 82 8.29 6.62 -2.89
N ILE A 83 9.54 6.44 -2.41
CA ILE A 83 10.75 6.92 -3.11
C ILE A 83 11.33 5.78 -3.95
N ASN A 84 11.47 4.60 -3.34
CA ASN A 84 12.18 3.47 -3.92
C ASN A 84 11.26 2.45 -4.59
N GLY A 85 9.93 2.58 -4.45
CA GLY A 85 8.96 1.63 -4.93
C GLY A 85 8.86 0.38 -4.05
N PRO A 86 8.47 -0.78 -4.61
CA PRO A 86 8.29 -2.02 -3.86
C PRO A 86 9.59 -2.46 -3.20
N THR A 87 9.55 -2.81 -1.91
CA THR A 87 10.75 -3.21 -1.15
C THR A 87 11.22 -4.63 -1.46
N ALA A 88 10.45 -5.37 -2.27
CA ALA A 88 10.80 -6.67 -2.82
C ALA A 88 10.13 -6.86 -4.20
N PRO A 89 10.62 -7.80 -5.04
CA PRO A 89 10.00 -8.09 -6.33
C PRO A 89 8.50 -8.37 -6.21
N THR A 90 7.69 -7.66 -7.00
CA THR A 90 6.21 -7.74 -6.92
C THR A 90 5.61 -7.77 -8.33
N PRO A 91 5.64 -8.92 -9.03
CA PRO A 91 5.23 -9.00 -10.44
C PRO A 91 3.75 -8.68 -10.70
N TRP A 92 2.91 -8.79 -9.66
CA TRP A 92 1.48 -8.48 -9.76
C TRP A 92 1.16 -7.00 -9.56
N LEU A 93 2.16 -6.14 -9.30
CA LEU A 93 1.96 -4.73 -9.03
C LEU A 93 2.76 -3.87 -10.02
N ASN A 94 2.09 -2.95 -10.70
CA ASN A 94 2.72 -1.93 -11.52
C ASN A 94 2.72 -0.59 -10.77
N ILE A 95 3.86 0.12 -10.79
CA ILE A 95 4.00 1.46 -10.22
C ILE A 95 4.04 2.50 -11.34
N TYR A 96 3.28 3.56 -11.15
CA TYR A 96 3.19 4.72 -12.03
C TYR A 96 3.59 5.95 -11.23
N GLN A 97 4.27 6.90 -11.88
CA GLN A 97 4.67 8.14 -11.24
C GLN A 97 4.18 9.34 -12.06
N ILE A 98 3.58 10.31 -11.38
CA ILE A 98 3.31 11.63 -11.95
C ILE A 98 4.59 12.46 -11.79
N THR A 99 5.25 12.75 -12.89
CA THR A 99 6.63 13.28 -12.92
C THR A 99 6.81 14.66 -12.30
N GLU A 100 5.80 15.52 -12.34
CA GLU A 100 5.89 16.89 -11.81
C GLU A 100 5.88 16.91 -10.27
N ASP A 101 5.15 15.98 -9.65
CA ASP A 101 4.90 15.98 -8.21
C ASP A 101 5.53 14.78 -7.48
N ARG A 102 6.24 13.91 -8.21
CA ARG A 102 6.79 12.63 -7.71
C ARG A 102 5.79 11.79 -6.92
N ILE A 103 4.50 11.95 -7.22
CA ILE A 103 3.43 11.17 -6.61
C ILE A 103 3.36 9.83 -7.32
N GLN A 104 3.37 8.76 -6.54
CA GLN A 104 3.32 7.40 -7.05
C GLN A 104 1.94 6.79 -6.87
N PHE A 105 1.56 5.93 -7.81
CA PHE A 105 0.33 5.15 -7.78
C PHE A 105 0.64 3.72 -8.16
N ALA A 106 -0.17 2.79 -7.66
CA ALA A 106 -0.01 1.37 -7.89
C ALA A 106 -1.30 0.77 -8.46
N ALA A 107 -1.17 -0.05 -9.49
CA ALA A 107 -2.29 -0.80 -10.07
C ALA A 107 -1.94 -2.29 -10.19
N LEU A 108 -2.96 -3.15 -10.23
CA LEU A 108 -2.77 -4.56 -10.49
C LEU A 108 -2.18 -4.74 -11.89
N ALA A 109 -1.11 -5.51 -12.02
CA ALA A 109 -0.45 -5.75 -13.30
C ALA A 109 -1.42 -6.37 -14.32
N GLY A 110 -1.37 -5.86 -15.55
CA GLY A 110 -2.28 -6.28 -16.63
C GLY A 110 -3.66 -5.62 -16.60
N THR A 111 -3.91 -4.70 -15.66
CA THR A 111 -5.14 -3.88 -15.64
C THR A 111 -4.88 -2.47 -16.14
N ASP A 112 -5.95 -1.79 -16.58
CA ASP A 112 -5.87 -0.37 -16.93
C ASP A 112 -5.82 0.49 -15.66
N PRO A 113 -4.74 1.26 -15.43
CA PRO A 113 -4.64 2.14 -14.26
C PRO A 113 -5.73 3.22 -14.25
N GLY A 114 -6.29 3.64 -15.39
CA GLY A 114 -7.46 4.52 -15.48
C GLY A 114 -7.47 5.68 -14.47
N GLU A 115 -8.47 5.68 -13.58
CA GLU A 115 -8.65 6.67 -12.51
C GLU A 115 -7.76 6.42 -11.29
N LEU A 116 -7.28 7.51 -10.70
CA LEU A 116 -6.41 7.51 -9.52
C LEU A 116 -7.25 7.59 -8.24
N VAL A 117 -7.00 6.71 -7.29
CA VAL A 117 -7.73 6.61 -6.03
C VAL A 117 -6.84 7.04 -4.86
N VAL A 118 -7.33 8.02 -4.10
CA VAL A 118 -6.64 8.61 -2.94
C VAL A 118 -7.51 8.46 -1.69
N PRO A 119 -6.93 8.51 -0.47
CA PRO A 119 -7.72 8.61 0.76
C PRO A 119 -8.64 9.83 0.74
N THR A 120 -9.82 9.74 1.36
CA THR A 120 -10.87 10.78 1.26
C THR A 120 -10.40 12.18 1.67
N ALA A 121 -9.49 12.28 2.65
CA ALA A 121 -8.96 13.54 3.14
C ALA A 121 -7.65 13.97 2.47
N TRP A 122 -7.17 13.24 1.47
CA TRP A 122 -5.90 13.54 0.83
C TRP A 122 -6.07 14.57 -0.30
N THR A 123 -5.13 15.52 -0.38
CA THR A 123 -5.01 16.50 -1.45
C THR A 123 -3.57 16.55 -1.98
N VAL A 124 -3.39 17.01 -3.22
CA VAL A 124 -2.05 17.14 -3.81
C VAL A 124 -1.19 18.15 -3.02
N GLU A 125 -1.81 19.23 -2.54
CA GLU A 125 -1.21 20.30 -1.76
C GLU A 125 -0.67 19.80 -0.41
N GLU A 126 -1.36 18.85 0.22
CA GLU A 126 -0.99 18.28 1.52
C GLU A 126 -0.12 17.02 1.41
N SER A 127 0.19 16.58 0.17
CA SER A 127 1.03 15.40 -0.05
C SER A 127 2.37 15.50 0.68
N LEU A 128 2.87 14.36 1.15
CA LEU A 128 4.14 14.33 1.89
C LEU A 128 5.32 14.83 1.06
N TYR A 129 5.25 14.66 -0.27
CA TYR A 129 6.22 15.25 -1.19
C TYR A 129 6.27 16.78 -1.09
N ARG A 130 5.11 17.45 -1.06
CA ARG A 130 5.05 18.91 -1.01
C ARG A 130 5.31 19.47 0.39
N THR A 131 4.89 18.77 1.44
CA THR A 131 5.05 19.23 2.82
C THR A 131 6.41 18.87 3.42
N GLY A 132 7.15 17.92 2.83
CA GLY A 132 8.47 17.49 3.30
C GLY A 132 8.45 16.72 4.62
N SER A 133 7.28 16.24 5.06
CA SER A 133 7.05 15.62 6.37
C SER A 133 7.46 14.14 6.44
N PHE A 134 8.62 13.80 5.87
CA PHE A 134 9.14 12.44 5.91
C PHE A 134 9.78 12.12 7.26
N ALA A 135 9.58 10.91 7.76
CA ALA A 135 10.41 10.39 8.84
C ALA A 135 11.86 10.27 8.34
N GLN A 136 12.70 11.26 8.65
CA GLN A 136 14.14 11.12 8.48
C GLN A 136 14.63 10.08 9.49
N GLU A 137 15.06 8.92 9.01
CA GLU A 137 15.94 8.07 9.81
C GLU A 137 17.18 8.91 10.15
N ARG A 138 17.35 9.23 11.44
CA ARG A 138 18.62 9.72 11.94
C ARG A 138 19.62 8.59 11.77
N GLN A 139 20.56 8.78 10.84
CA GLN A 139 21.80 8.02 10.85
C GLN A 139 22.59 8.49 12.07
N ASP A 140 22.61 7.66 13.11
CA ASP A 140 23.60 7.73 14.19
C ASP A 140 24.92 7.12 13.72
#